data_AF-A0A966QA09-F1
#
_entry.id   AF-A0A966QA09-F1
#
_cell.length_a   1.000
_cell.length_b   1.000
_cell.length_c   1.000
_cell.angle_alpha   90.00
_cell.angle_beta   90.00
_cell.angle_gamma   90.00
#
_symmetry.space_group_name_H-M   'P 1'
#
loop_
_entity.id
_entity.type
_entity.pdbx_description
1 polymer ?
#
loop_
_entity_poly.entity_id
_entity_poly.type
_entity_poly.pdbx_seq_one_letter_code
_entity_poly.pdbx_strand_id
1 'polypeptide(L)' 'MSKWAKFRAKILSGQSDGNIDFDDLVAYLLRCGFVQRTRGSHNLFTKKGI' A
#
# COMPACT_ATOMS: atom_id res chain seq x y z
N MET A 1 5.09 11.38 -15.15
CA MET A 1 4.44 10.84 -13.92
C MET A 1 5.39 9.84 -13.26
N SER A 2 5.81 10.10 -12.02
CA SER A 2 6.62 9.15 -11.23
C SER A 2 5.87 7.82 -11.05
N LYS A 3 6.61 6.70 -10.94
CA LYS A 3 6.05 5.33 -10.74
C LYS A 3 5.00 5.32 -9.62
N TRP A 4 5.29 6.00 -8.51
CA TRP A 4 4.39 6.11 -7.35
C TRP A 4 3.15 6.97 -7.59
N ALA A 5 3.23 7.99 -8.44
CA ALA A 5 2.08 8.81 -8.79
C ALA A 5 1.06 8.02 -9.64
N LYS A 6 1.56 7.20 -10.58
CA LYS A 6 0.74 6.28 -11.36
C LYS A 6 0.11 5.22 -10.45
N PHE A 7 0.90 4.68 -9.51
CA PHE A 7 0.43 3.68 -8.55
C PHE A 7 -0.67 4.23 -7.63
N ARG A 8 -0.48 5.43 -7.07
CA ARG A 8 -1.52 6.12 -6.28
C ARG A 8 -2.79 6.35 -7.09
N ALA A 9 -2.68 6.82 -8.33
CA ALA A 9 -3.84 7.03 -9.20
C ALA A 9 -4.57 5.70 -9.51
N LYS A 10 -3.83 4.59 -9.66
CA LYS A 10 -4.37 3.25 -9.89
C LYS A 10 -5.10 2.69 -8.66
N ILE A 11 -4.57 2.89 -7.45
CA ILE A 11 -5.25 2.51 -6.20
C ILE A 11 -6.52 3.34 -6.02
N LEU A 12 -6.40 4.67 -6.14
CA LEU A 12 -7.51 5.59 -5.88
C LEU A 12 -8.62 5.52 -6.95
N SER A 13 -8.33 5.06 -8.17
CA SER A 13 -9.36 4.88 -9.19
C SER A 13 -10.28 3.72 -8.91
N GLY A 14 -9.89 2.76 -8.05
CA GLY A 14 -10.67 1.54 -7.76
C GLY A 14 -10.84 0.60 -8.96
N GLN A 15 -10.20 0.90 -10.10
CA GLN A 15 -10.32 0.15 -11.36
C GLN A 15 -9.37 -1.04 -11.46
N SER A 16 -8.62 -1.33 -10.39
CA SER A 16 -7.50 -2.28 -10.41
C SER A 16 -7.50 -3.20 -9.20
N ASP A 17 -8.67 -3.72 -8.85
CA ASP A 17 -8.87 -4.62 -7.71
C ASP A 17 -8.08 -5.94 -7.83
N GLY A 18 -7.76 -6.39 -9.06
CA GLY A 18 -7.08 -7.67 -9.31
C GLY A 18 -5.66 -7.61 -9.88
N ASN A 19 -5.07 -6.43 -10.10
CA ASN A 19 -3.76 -6.31 -10.78
C ASN A 19 -2.76 -5.43 -10.01
N ILE A 20 -2.82 -5.50 -8.68
CA ILE A 20 -1.90 -4.82 -7.78
C ILE A 20 -1.16 -5.91 -7.01
N ASP A 21 0.16 -5.94 -7.16
CA ASP A 21 0.99 -6.83 -6.37
C ASP A 21 0.94 -6.40 -4.90
N PHE A 22 0.82 -7.36 -4.00
CA PHE A 22 0.73 -7.10 -2.58
C PHE A 22 2.01 -6.42 -2.05
N ASP A 23 3.19 -6.79 -2.57
CA ASP A 23 4.46 -6.20 -2.19
C ASP A 23 4.57 -4.72 -2.61
N ASP A 24 4.07 -4.38 -3.80
CA ASP A 24 3.97 -2.98 -4.25
C ASP A 24 3.08 -2.15 -3.32
N LEU A 25 1.97 -2.73 -2.84
CA LEU A 25 1.07 -2.07 -1.87
C LEU A 25 1.76 -1.88 -0.52
N VAL A 26 2.44 -2.91 -0.01
CA VAL A 26 3.24 -2.85 1.22
C VAL A 26 4.29 -1.74 1.13
N ALA A 27 5.09 -1.74 0.06
CA ALA A 27 6.13 -0.73 -0.16
C ALA A 27 5.56 0.69 -0.22
N TYR A 28 4.38 0.87 -0.85
CA TYR A 28 3.70 2.15 -0.88
C TYR A 28 3.24 2.60 0.52
N LEU A 29 2.61 1.70 1.30
CA LEU A 29 2.16 2.00 2.66
C LEU A 29 3.35 2.35 3.57
N LEU A 30 4.44 1.59 3.51
CA LEU A 30 5.67 1.89 4.26
C LEU A 30 6.21 3.28 3.89
N ARG A 31 6.21 3.64 2.60
CA ARG A 31 6.63 4.97 2.13
C ARG A 31 5.71 6.10 2.59
N CYS A 32 4.43 5.83 2.80
CA CYS A 32 3.47 6.77 3.40
C CYS A 32 3.64 6.94 4.92
N GLY A 33 4.59 6.22 5.53
CA GLY A 33 4.88 6.26 6.97
C GLY A 33 4.01 5.31 7.79
N PHE A 34 3.41 4.30 7.17
CA PHE A 34 2.78 3.20 7.91
C PHE A 34 3.86 2.24 8.41
N VAL A 35 3.58 1.65 9.55
CA VAL A 35 4.35 0.58 10.18
C VAL A 35 3.62 -0.72 9.93
N GLN A 36 4.31 -1.66 9.31
CA GLN A 36 3.82 -3.02 9.13
C GLN A 36 4.13 -3.86 10.37
N ARG A 37 3.12 -4.54 10.92
CA ARG A 37 3.24 -5.60 11.92
C ARG A 37 2.66 -6.87 11.33
N THR A 38 3.50 -7.89 11.18
CA THR A 38 3.07 -9.18 10.65
C THR A 38 2.93 -10.18 11.79
N ARG A 39 1.78 -10.86 11.88
CA ARG A 39 1.54 -11.96 12.82
C ARG A 39 0.99 -13.16 12.07
N GLY A 40 1.88 -14.08 11.69
CA GLY A 40 1.56 -15.16 10.76
C GLY A 40 1.18 -14.60 9.39
N SER A 41 0.03 -15.01 8.86
CA SER A 41 -0.50 -14.55 7.56
C SER A 41 -1.13 -13.15 7.60
N HIS A 42 -1.31 -12.57 8.79
CA HIS A 42 -1.96 -11.27 8.95
C HIS A 42 -0.93 -10.15 8.90
N ASN A 43 -1.10 -9.24 7.94
CA ASN A 43 -0.33 -8.01 7.82
C ASN A 43 -1.17 -6.84 8.34
N LEU A 44 -0.77 -6.28 9.47
CA LEU A 44 -1.40 -5.10 10.06
C LEU A 44 -0.58 -3.86 9.72
N PHE A 45 -1.20 -2.84 9.14
CA PHE A 45 -0.55 -1.56 8.86
C PHE A 45 -1.10 -0.50 9.81
N THR A 46 -0.22 0.14 10.57
CA THR A 46 -0.58 1.16 11.56
C THR A 46 0.22 2.42 11.33
N LYS A 47 -0.39 3.60 11.48
CA LYS A 47 0.32 4.88 11.39
C LYS A 47 0.03 5.67 12.65
N LYS A 48 1.06 6.12 13.35
CA LYS A 48 0.91 6.88 14.60
C LYS A 48 0.18 8.19 14.31
N GLY A 49 -0.98 8.40 14.92
CA GLY A 49 -1.75 9.64 14.80
C GLY A 49 -2.84 9.64 13.70
N ILE A 50 -3.22 8.47 13.18
CA ILE A 50 -4.43 8.24 12.37
C ILE A 50 -5.29 7.23 13.13
#